data_AF-A0A966Q4P5-F1
#
_entry.id   AF-A0A966Q4P5-F1
#
_cell.length_a   1.000
_cell.length_b   1.000
_cell.length_c   1.000
_cell.angle_alpha   90.00
_cell.angle_beta   90.00
_cell.angle_gamma   90.00
#
_symmetry.space_group_name_H-M   'P 1'
#
loop_
_entity.id
_entity.type
_entity.pdbx_description
1 polymer ?
#
loop_
_entity_poly.entity_id
_entity_poly.type
_entity_poly.pdbx_seq_one_letter_code
_entity_poly.pdbx_strand_id
1 'polypeptide(L)'
;MIDWLIRQMFKIPALRINIFQEVDLYNSITRIMSDPESMKTASAFWDEGDGWRGWTIKEDGRYYFHDIAEHSLGDIMRLVTLEEDKYGMLTEL
;
A
#
# COMPACT_ATOMS: atom_id res chain seq x y z
N MET A 1 27.78 -18.12 -14.28
CA MET A 1 27.68 -16.66 -14.61
C MET A 1 26.84 -15.92 -13.58
N ILE A 2 25.65 -16.43 -13.21
CA ILE A 2 24.80 -15.79 -12.21
C ILE A 2 25.43 -15.77 -10.80
N ASP A 3 26.16 -16.82 -10.41
CA ASP A 3 26.87 -16.88 -9.12
C ASP A 3 27.95 -15.81 -8.96
N TRP A 4 28.60 -15.42 -10.07
CA TRP A 4 29.61 -14.37 -10.05
C TRP A 4 28.95 -13.01 -9.78
N LEU A 5 27.82 -12.74 -10.45
CA LEU A 5 27.04 -11.52 -10.27
C LEU A 5 26.51 -11.40 -8.84
N ILE A 6 25.92 -12.48 -8.31
CA ILE A 6 25.45 -12.57 -6.92
C ILE A 6 26.60 -12.24 -5.96
N ARG A 7 27.78 -12.86 -6.14
CA ARG A 7 28.94 -12.56 -5.30
C ARG A 7 29.40 -11.10 -5.36
N GLN A 8 29.27 -10.43 -6.50
CA GLN A 8 29.59 -9.00 -6.60
C GLN A 8 28.53 -8.13 -5.92
N MET A 9 27.24 -8.44 -6.10
CA MET A 9 26.14 -7.72 -5.47
C MET A 9 26.21 -7.79 -3.93
N PHE A 10 26.50 -8.97 -3.38
CA PHE A 10 26.62 -9.17 -1.93
C PHE A 10 27.95 -8.68 -1.33
N LYS A 11 28.90 -8.24 -2.17
CA LYS A 11 30.20 -7.69 -1.72
C LYS A 11 30.06 -6.27 -1.17
N ILE A 12 29.09 -5.51 -1.68
CA ILE A 12 28.80 -4.14 -1.27
C ILE A 12 27.79 -4.19 -0.12
N PRO A 13 28.16 -3.77 1.11
CA PRO A 13 27.26 -3.87 2.26
C PRO A 13 25.94 -3.12 2.06
N ALA A 14 25.99 -1.92 1.47
CA ALA A 14 24.79 -1.11 1.20
C ALA A 14 23.82 -1.82 0.24
N LEU A 15 24.33 -2.40 -0.84
CA LEU A 15 23.50 -3.10 -1.83
C LEU A 15 22.85 -4.34 -1.19
N ARG A 16 23.62 -5.10 -0.42
CA ARG A 16 23.13 -6.25 0.34
C ARG A 16 22.00 -5.85 1.31
N ILE A 17 22.18 -4.78 2.07
CA ILE A 17 21.18 -4.31 3.04
C ILE A 17 19.89 -3.91 2.31
N ASN A 18 20.00 -3.12 1.24
CA ASN A 18 18.82 -2.68 0.49
C ASN A 18 18.05 -3.86 -0.13
N ILE A 19 18.75 -4.87 -0.67
CA ILE A 19 18.10 -6.09 -1.20
C ILE A 19 17.34 -6.82 -0.09
N PHE A 20 17.92 -6.96 1.10
CA PHE A 20 17.23 -7.60 2.22
C PHE A 20 16.05 -6.78 2.73
N GLN A 21 16.18 -5.45 2.77
CA GLN A 21 15.06 -4.56 3.12
C GLN A 21 13.89 -4.69 2.16
N GLU A 22 14.17 -4.83 0.85
CA GLU A 22 13.14 -5.05 -0.15
C GLU A 22 12.47 -6.43 0.03
N VAL A 23 13.25 -7.49 0.27
CA VAL A 23 12.68 -8.82 0.59
C VAL A 23 11.83 -8.77 1.87
N ASP A 24 12.29 -8.05 2.89
CA ASP A 24 11.55 -7.86 4.14
C ASP A 24 10.26 -7.07 3.93
N LEU A 25 10.24 -6.10 3.01
CA LEU A 25 9.02 -5.40 2.58
C LEU A 25 8.02 -6.36 1.92
N TYR A 26 8.45 -7.19 0.97
CA TYR A 26 7.54 -8.15 0.35
C TYR A 26 7.02 -9.20 1.35
N ASN A 27 7.87 -9.63 2.29
CA ASN A 27 7.47 -10.50 3.38
C ASN A 27 6.45 -9.83 4.32
N SER A 28 6.63 -8.53 4.62
CA SER A 28 5.69 -7.79 5.47
C SER A 28 4.33 -7.62 4.80
N ILE A 29 4.31 -7.29 3.50
CA ILE A 29 3.08 -7.23 2.71
C ILE A 29 2.37 -8.59 2.72
N THR A 30 3.10 -9.67 2.48
CA THR A 30 2.53 -11.04 2.48
C THR A 30 1.92 -11.39 3.83
N ARG A 31 2.58 -11.01 4.93
CA ARG A 31 2.06 -11.21 6.31
C ARG A 31 0.79 -10.39 6.54
N ILE A 32 0.78 -9.12 6.14
CA ILE A 32 -0.40 -8.24 6.27
C ILE A 32 -1.58 -8.80 5.49
N MET A 33 -1.36 -9.27 4.27
CA MET A 33 -2.42 -9.88 3.45
C MET A 33 -2.93 -11.22 4.00
N SER A 34 -2.10 -11.94 4.77
CA SER A 34 -2.49 -13.24 5.36
C SER A 34 -3.20 -13.10 6.70
N ASP A 35 -3.09 -11.95 7.36
CA ASP A 35 -3.73 -11.66 8.63
C ASP A 35 -5.08 -10.95 8.40
N PRO A 36 -6.23 -11.57 8.77
CA PRO A 36 -7.56 -11.02 8.52
C PRO A 36 -7.80 -9.63 9.10
N GLU A 37 -7.11 -9.27 10.19
CA GLU A 37 -7.23 -7.96 10.83
C GLU A 37 -6.28 -6.94 10.19
N SER A 38 -5.02 -7.33 9.95
CA SER A 38 -4.08 -6.45 9.25
C SER A 38 -4.50 -6.17 7.81
N MET A 39 -5.17 -7.10 7.14
CA MET A 39 -5.69 -6.92 5.78
C MET A 39 -6.79 -5.84 5.70
N LYS A 40 -7.51 -5.56 6.80
CA LYS A 40 -8.48 -4.45 6.88
C LYS A 40 -7.81 -3.08 7.07
N THR A 41 -6.48 -3.03 7.15
CA THR A 41 -5.76 -1.76 7.35
C THR A 41 -5.87 -0.91 6.09
N ALA A 42 -6.61 0.19 6.20
CA ALA A 42 -6.68 1.21 5.17
C ALA A 42 -5.27 1.75 4.89
N SER A 43 -4.92 1.87 3.60
CA SER A 43 -3.59 2.27 3.15
C SER A 43 -3.66 3.57 2.35
N ALA A 44 -2.69 4.45 2.58
CA ALA A 44 -2.49 5.68 1.81
C ALA A 44 -1.06 5.73 1.27
N PHE A 45 -0.91 6.19 0.04
CA PHE A 45 0.36 6.36 -0.64
C PHE A 45 0.41 7.69 -1.39
N TRP A 46 1.61 8.25 -1.52
CA TRP A 46 1.86 9.50 -2.23
C TRP A 46 2.31 9.20 -3.65
N ASP A 47 1.66 9.83 -4.62
CA ASP A 47 2.09 9.88 -6.01
C ASP A 47 2.73 11.25 -6.28
N GLU A 48 4.02 11.25 -6.60
CA GLU A 48 4.85 12.45 -6.78
C GLU A 48 4.34 13.42 -7.88
N GLY A 49 3.42 12.99 -8.73
CA GLY A 49 2.82 13.81 -9.78
C GLY A 49 1.42 14.35 -9.50
N ASP A 50 0.70 13.80 -8.51
CA ASP A 50 -0.76 13.95 -8.44
C ASP A 50 -1.26 14.19 -7.00
N GLY A 51 -0.74 13.46 -6.02
CA GLY A 51 -1.09 13.65 -4.61
C GLY A 51 -1.31 12.35 -3.85
N TRP A 52 -2.08 12.43 -2.77
CA TRP A 52 -2.39 11.29 -1.91
C TRP A 52 -3.49 10.42 -2.51
N ARG A 53 -3.23 9.11 -2.58
CA ARG A 53 -4.15 8.08 -3.05
C ARG A 53 -4.23 6.96 -2.00
N GLY A 54 -5.23 6.11 -2.08
CA GLY A 54 -5.42 5.11 -1.05
C GLY A 54 -6.46 4.06 -1.37
N TRP A 55 -6.45 3.01 -0.56
CA TRP A 55 -7.36 1.89 -0.70
C TRP A 55 -7.68 1.25 0.64
N THR A 56 -8.81 0.55 0.69
CA THR A 56 -9.24 -0.26 1.83
C THR A 56 -10.00 -1.50 1.35
N ILE A 57 -10.21 -2.46 2.24
CA ILE A 57 -11.08 -3.61 2.02
C ILE A 57 -12.31 -3.45 2.91
N LYS A 58 -13.49 -3.47 2.30
CA LYS A 58 -14.77 -3.42 3.00
C LYS A 58 -15.07 -4.75 3.71
N GLU A 59 -16.01 -4.73 4.65
CA GLU A 59 -16.42 -5.94 5.38
C GLU A 59 -16.95 -7.06 4.47
N ASP A 60 -17.50 -6.72 3.30
CA ASP A 60 -17.96 -7.67 2.29
C ASP A 60 -16.83 -8.24 1.39
N GLY A 61 -15.58 -7.90 1.69
CA GLY A 61 -14.40 -8.35 0.95
C GLY A 61 -14.12 -7.59 -0.34
N ARG A 62 -14.90 -6.55 -0.69
CA ARG A 62 -14.61 -5.73 -1.87
C ARG A 62 -13.49 -4.73 -1.59
N TYR A 63 -12.61 -4.59 -2.57
CA TYR A 63 -11.58 -3.54 -2.58
C TYR A 63 -12.22 -2.21 -2.97
N TYR A 64 -12.01 -1.19 -2.13
CA TYR A 64 -12.31 0.20 -2.44
C TYR A 64 -11.00 0.93 -2.73
N PHE A 65 -10.92 1.57 -3.89
CA PHE A 65 -9.76 2.33 -4.33
C PHE A 65 -10.21 3.76 -4.63
N HIS A 66 -9.56 4.74 -3.98
CA HIS A 66 -9.80 6.15 -4.26
C HIS A 66 -8.78 6.64 -5.29
N ASP A 67 -9.23 6.76 -6.53
CA ASP A 67 -8.39 7.09 -7.70
C ASP A 67 -8.20 8.61 -7.90
N ILE A 68 -8.96 9.44 -7.18
CA ILE A 68 -8.84 10.89 -7.23
C ILE A 68 -7.75 11.30 -6.25
N ALA A 69 -6.75 12.06 -6.71
CA ALA A 69 -5.67 12.50 -5.86
C ALA A 69 -6.13 13.57 -4.86
N GLU A 70 -5.84 13.33 -3.58
CA GLU A 70 -6.13 14.23 -2.49
C GLU A 70 -4.90 15.07 -2.12
N HIS A 71 -5.14 16.31 -1.70
CA HIS A 71 -4.06 17.24 -1.37
C HIS A 71 -3.43 16.99 0.00
N SER A 72 -4.08 16.21 0.88
CA SER A 72 -3.58 15.91 2.22
C SER A 72 -3.73 14.45 2.61
N LEU A 73 -2.78 13.97 3.43
CA LEU A 73 -2.84 12.63 4.02
C LEU A 73 -4.11 12.44 4.87
N GLY A 74 -4.58 13.50 5.53
CA GLY A 74 -5.78 13.46 6.35
C GLY A 74 -7.05 13.20 5.52
N ASP A 75 -7.15 13.83 4.35
CA ASP A 75 -8.31 13.68 3.46
C ASP A 75 -8.40 12.26 2.92
N ILE A 76 -7.29 11.71 2.42
CA ILE A 76 -7.29 10.33 1.93
C ILE A 76 -7.57 9.33 3.04
N MET A 77 -6.95 9.49 4.23
CA MET A 77 -7.13 8.57 5.35
C MET A 77 -8.57 8.60 5.84
N ARG A 78 -9.21 9.78 5.84
CA ARG A 78 -10.63 9.90 6.15
C ARG A 78 -11.48 9.13 5.14
N LEU A 79 -11.20 9.23 3.85
CA LEU A 79 -11.96 8.54 2.80
C LEU A 79 -11.80 7.02 2.83
N VAL A 80 -10.58 6.52 3.08
CA VAL A 80 -10.32 5.06 3.09
C VAL A 80 -10.62 4.39 4.43
N THR A 81 -10.80 5.16 5.50
CA THR A 81 -11.11 4.63 6.85
C THR A 81 -12.58 4.81 7.24
N LEU A 82 -13.29 5.79 6.66
CA LEU A 82 -14.72 5.94 6.92
C LEU A 82 -15.49 4.87 6.13
N GLU A 83 -16.13 3.96 6.86
CA GLU A 83 -17.18 3.10 6.35
C GLU A 83 -18.24 3.92 5.61
N GLU A 84 -18.78 3.34 4.54
CA GLU A 84 -19.70 3.93 3.56
C GLU A 84 -21.03 4.51 4.09
N ASP A 85 -21.21 4.68 5.39
CA ASP A 85 -22.51 5.01 5.97
C ASP A 85 -22.94 6.47 5.84
N LYS A 86 -22.19 7.35 5.15
CA LYS A 86 -22.57 8.77 4.99
C LYS A 86 -22.53 9.39 3.60
N TYR A 87 -22.05 8.69 2.57
CA TYR A 87 -21.95 9.27 1.21
C TYR A 87 -22.48 8.37 0.09
N GLY A 88 -23.37 7.42 0.40
CA GLY A 88 -24.20 6.72 -0.60
C GLY A 88 -25.22 7.60 -1.33
N MET A 89 -24.97 8.90 -1.51
CA MET A 89 -25.90 9.88 -2.06
C MET A 89 -25.29 10.80 -3.13
N LEU A 90 -24.27 10.37 -3.89
CA LEU A 90 -23.73 11.22 -4.97
C LEU A 90 -23.47 10.53 -6.32
N THR A 91 -23.97 9.31 -6.55
CA THR A 91 -23.80 8.64 -7.87
C THR A 91 -25.09 8.09 -8.50
N GLU A 92 -26.25 8.62 -8.14
CA GLU A 92 -27.46 8.49 -8.97
C GLU A 92 -27.96 9.88 -9.38
N LEU A 93 -27.45 10.40 -10.50
CA LEU A 93 -28.13 11.34 -11.40
C LEU A 93 -27.53 11.20 -12.81
#